data_AF-A0A8T2DRN9-F1
#
_entry.id   AF-A0A8T2DRN9-F1
#
_cell.length_a   1.000
_cell.length_b   1.000
_cell.length_c   1.000
_cell.angle_alpha   90.00
_cell.angle_beta   90.00
_cell.angle_gamma   90.00
#
_symmetry.space_group_name_H-M   'P 1'
#
loop_
_entity.id
_entity.type
_entity.pdbx_description
1 polymer ?
#
loop_
_entity_poly.entity_id
_entity_poly.type
_entity_poly.pdbx_seq_one_letter_code
_entity_poly.pdbx_strand_id
1 'polypeptide(L)'
;MKVEAFIPAVLLLCFGVMLCLKSSCALQIGNNNELKNYISWEDLRVVEDGRIERSFSIKENSNWVTTNANANANATNVRRVIVVDKNGGGDSVTVQGAVDMVPDSNSQRVKIFILPGIYREKVIVPKSKPYISFIGNESYAGDTVISWSDKASDLGCDGKELGTYRTASVSIESDFFCATAITFENTVVAEAGEQGRQAVALRIIGDKAVFYRVRVLGSQDTLFDDNGSHYFYQCYIQGNVDFIFGNAKSLYQDCDIHSTAKRYGAIAAHHRDSETEDTGFSFVNCDISGTGQIYLGRAWGNYSRTVYSNCFIADIITPVGWSDWKHPERQR
;
A
#
# COMPACT_ATOMS: atom_id res chain seq x y z
N MET A 1 -21.44 -29.43 -39.68
CA MET A 1 -22.45 -28.90 -40.61
C MET A 1 -23.83 -28.98 -39.96
N LYS A 2 -24.20 -27.93 -39.24
CA LYS A 2 -25.56 -27.39 -39.08
C LYS A 2 -25.35 -26.02 -38.44
N VAL A 3 -25.69 -25.01 -39.23
CA VAL A 3 -25.52 -23.59 -38.97
C VAL A 3 -26.85 -23.11 -38.41
N GLU A 4 -26.85 -22.50 -37.23
CA GLU A 4 -27.87 -21.52 -36.89
C GLU A 4 -27.20 -20.33 -36.20
N ALA A 5 -27.30 -19.20 -36.88
CA ALA A 5 -26.80 -17.90 -36.49
C ALA A 5 -27.93 -17.12 -35.80
N PHE A 6 -27.65 -16.41 -34.72
CA PHE A 6 -28.44 -15.25 -34.29
C PHE A 6 -27.57 -14.30 -33.46
N ILE A 7 -27.37 -13.10 -34.00
CA ILE A 7 -26.84 -11.85 -33.41
C ILE A 7 -27.67 -10.73 -34.09
N PRO A 8 -27.94 -9.54 -33.53
CA PRO A 8 -27.95 -9.04 -32.14
C PRO A 8 -29.26 -8.30 -31.78
N ALA A 9 -29.43 -7.91 -30.50
CA ALA A 9 -30.27 -6.77 -30.12
C ALA A 9 -29.38 -5.68 -29.51
N VAL A 10 -29.02 -4.70 -30.34
CA VAL A 10 -28.50 -3.40 -29.92
C VAL A 10 -29.70 -2.52 -29.57
N LEU A 11 -29.78 -2.01 -28.35
CA LEU A 11 -30.69 -0.90 -28.03
C LEU A 11 -29.88 0.28 -27.49
N LEU A 12 -29.76 1.28 -28.37
CA LEU A 12 -29.42 2.66 -28.07
C LEU A 12 -30.52 3.26 -27.17
N LEU A 13 -30.16 3.90 -26.06
CA LEU A 13 -30.99 4.94 -25.43
C LEU A 13 -30.06 6.02 -24.84
N CYS A 14 -29.65 6.96 -25.70
CA CYS A 14 -29.29 8.31 -25.30
C CYS A 14 -30.54 9.19 -25.44
N PHE A 15 -31.01 9.79 -24.35
CA PHE A 15 -31.26 11.23 -24.19
C PHE A 15 -32.12 11.51 -22.94
N GLY A 16 -31.46 12.07 -21.92
CA GLY A 16 -31.92 13.23 -21.14
C GLY A 16 -33.16 13.12 -20.27
N VAL A 17 -32.95 13.05 -18.95
CA VAL A 17 -33.53 14.03 -18.02
C VAL A 17 -32.53 14.30 -16.89
N MET A 18 -31.97 15.52 -16.93
CA MET A 18 -31.27 16.15 -15.82
C MET A 18 -32.31 16.48 -14.75
N LEU A 19 -32.45 15.64 -13.72
CA LEU A 19 -33.15 16.02 -12.49
C LEU A 19 -32.12 16.06 -11.35
N CYS A 20 -31.62 17.27 -11.11
CA CYS A 20 -31.02 17.64 -9.83
C CYS A 20 -32.06 17.45 -8.72
N LEU A 21 -32.09 16.29 -8.08
CA LEU A 21 -32.56 16.18 -6.71
C LEU A 21 -31.39 16.57 -5.81
N LYS A 22 -31.37 17.86 -5.45
CA LYS A 22 -30.72 18.34 -4.23
C LYS A 22 -31.37 17.61 -3.05
N SER A 23 -30.86 16.42 -2.72
CA SER A 23 -30.96 15.96 -1.35
C SER A 23 -29.81 16.61 -0.61
N SER A 24 -30.08 17.80 -0.08
CA SER A 24 -29.26 18.40 0.96
C SER A 24 -29.34 17.47 2.17
N CYS A 25 -28.53 16.41 2.17
CA CYS A 25 -28.19 15.76 3.42
C CYS A 25 -27.29 16.74 4.13
N ALA A 26 -27.89 17.51 5.03
CA ALA A 26 -27.17 18.39 5.93
C ALA A 26 -26.03 17.56 6.55
N LEU A 27 -24.80 17.95 6.24
CA LEU A 27 -23.63 17.63 7.05
C LEU A 27 -23.99 18.06 8.48
N GLN A 28 -24.45 17.10 9.28
CA GLN A 28 -24.35 17.26 10.72
C GLN A 28 -22.86 17.39 10.98
N ILE A 29 -22.46 18.60 11.38
CA ILE A 29 -21.20 18.85 12.05
C ILE A 29 -21.32 18.07 13.36
N GLY A 30 -20.97 16.79 13.30
CA GLY A 30 -20.81 15.94 14.47
C GLY A 30 -19.79 16.60 15.39
N ASN A 31 -20.04 16.51 16.69
CA ASN A 31 -19.10 16.91 17.73
C ASN A 31 -17.67 16.54 17.32
N ASN A 32 -16.72 17.47 17.51
CA ASN A 32 -15.31 17.37 17.12
C ASN A 32 -14.51 16.19 17.74
N ASN A 33 -15.17 15.15 18.26
CA ASN A 33 -14.59 13.96 18.90
C ASN A 33 -15.06 12.63 18.30
N GLU A 34 -15.86 12.61 17.22
CA GLU A 34 -16.19 11.35 16.56
C GLU A 34 -14.99 10.84 15.74
N LEU A 35 -14.53 9.62 16.04
CA LEU A 35 -13.48 8.95 15.26
C LEU A 35 -13.94 8.83 13.80
N LYS A 36 -13.16 9.36 12.87
CA LYS A 36 -13.45 9.22 11.44
C LYS A 36 -13.31 7.76 11.04
N ASN A 37 -14.44 7.11 10.76
CA ASN A 37 -14.46 5.72 10.29
C ASN A 37 -14.28 5.59 8.77
N TYR A 38 -13.71 6.61 8.10
CA TYR A 38 -13.45 6.61 6.68
C TYR A 38 -12.13 7.33 6.38
N ILE A 39 -11.51 6.96 5.25
CA ILE A 39 -10.36 7.66 4.66
C ILE A 39 -10.87 8.60 3.57
N SER A 40 -10.32 9.80 3.52
CA SER A 40 -10.64 10.84 2.55
C SER A 40 -9.39 11.27 1.79
N TRP A 41 -9.57 11.96 0.66
CA TRP A 41 -8.45 12.52 -0.10
C TRP A 41 -7.58 13.50 0.71
N GLU A 42 -8.16 14.16 1.72
CA GLU A 42 -7.41 15.01 2.64
C GLU A 42 -6.43 14.24 3.50
N ASP A 43 -6.67 12.95 3.77
CA ASP A 43 -5.74 12.12 4.55
C ASP A 43 -4.48 11.77 3.76
N LEU A 44 -4.51 11.91 2.43
CA LEU A 44 -3.42 11.60 1.51
C LEU A 44 -2.63 12.83 1.04
N ARG A 45 -2.95 14.05 1.49
CA ARG A 45 -2.28 15.27 1.03
C ARG A 45 -1.76 16.10 2.18
N VAL A 46 -0.64 16.77 1.99
CA VAL A 46 -0.26 17.89 2.85
C VAL A 46 -0.85 19.14 2.21
N VAL A 47 -1.79 19.81 2.87
CA VAL A 47 -2.25 21.11 2.39
C VAL A 47 -1.06 22.05 2.50
N GLU A 48 -0.65 22.68 1.39
CA GLU A 48 0.32 23.77 1.36
C GLU A 48 -0.20 24.93 2.22
N ASP A 49 0.05 24.87 3.52
CA ASP A 49 0.04 26.05 4.35
C ASP A 49 1.36 26.78 4.04
N GLY A 50 1.31 28.10 3.82
CA GLY A 50 2.47 28.97 3.51
C GLY A 50 3.55 29.05 4.61
N ARG A 51 3.65 28.01 5.45
CA ARG A 51 4.68 27.73 6.44
C ARG A 51 5.66 26.66 5.97
N ILE A 52 5.32 25.79 5.00
CA ILE A 52 6.31 24.90 4.35
C ILE A 52 7.35 25.75 3.61
N GLU A 53 6.94 26.88 3.02
CA GLU A 53 7.88 27.87 2.50
C GLU A 53 8.74 28.52 3.60
N ARG A 54 8.21 28.74 4.82
CA ARG A 54 8.98 29.36 5.92
C ARG A 54 10.01 28.44 6.55
N SER A 55 9.79 27.13 6.59
CA SER A 55 10.83 26.18 7.02
C SER A 55 11.95 26.06 5.98
N PHE A 56 11.64 26.32 4.71
CA PHE A 56 12.65 26.43 3.65
C PHE A 56 13.39 27.77 3.62
N SER A 57 12.81 28.85 4.16
CA SER A 57 13.36 30.21 4.00
C SER A 57 14.01 30.84 5.24
N ILE A 58 14.21 30.13 6.35
CA ILE A 58 14.92 30.68 7.52
C ILE A 58 15.99 29.70 8.05
N LYS A 59 17.19 29.81 7.48
CA LYS A 59 18.45 29.59 8.20
C LYS A 59 19.37 30.79 7.96
N GLU A 60 18.99 31.95 8.49
CA GLU A 60 19.96 32.99 8.83
C GLU A 60 19.75 33.45 10.28
N ASN A 61 20.75 33.13 11.10
CA ASN A 61 21.14 33.72 12.38
C ASN A 61 20.13 33.92 13.53
N SER A 62 20.50 33.25 14.64
CA SER A 62 20.60 33.78 16.02
C SER A 62 19.45 33.57 17.01
N ASN A 63 19.87 32.95 18.13
CA ASN A 63 19.47 33.10 19.54
C ASN A 63 18.05 32.73 19.98
N TRP A 64 18.03 31.74 20.87
CA TRP A 64 16.92 31.40 21.77
C TRP A 64 16.52 32.62 22.61
N VAL A 65 15.28 33.09 22.44
CA VAL A 65 14.62 33.98 23.41
C VAL A 65 13.30 33.35 23.81
N THR A 66 13.17 33.07 25.11
CA THR A 66 11.95 32.72 25.80
C THR A 66 11.11 33.97 26.06
N THR A 67 9.85 33.98 25.61
CA THR A 67 8.82 34.87 26.18
C THR A 67 7.49 34.15 26.27
N ASN A 68 7.07 33.87 27.50
CA ASN A 68 5.67 33.65 27.87
C ASN A 68 4.97 35.01 27.98
N ALA A 69 3.77 35.15 27.39
CA ALA A 69 2.54 35.55 28.09
C ALA A 69 1.41 36.03 27.13
N ASN A 70 0.25 35.39 27.31
CA ASN A 70 -1.12 35.94 27.31
C ASN A 70 -1.75 36.52 26.03
N ALA A 71 -2.72 35.78 25.47
CA ALA A 71 -4.17 35.97 25.66
C ALA A 71 -4.98 35.59 24.39
N ASN A 72 -6.08 34.86 24.60
CA ASN A 72 -7.16 34.53 23.66
C ASN A 72 -6.80 33.75 22.37
N ALA A 73 -7.05 32.44 22.38
CA ALA A 73 -7.39 31.69 21.18
C ALA A 73 -8.35 30.53 21.50
N ASN A 74 -9.65 30.79 21.44
CA ASN A 74 -10.62 29.74 21.20
C ASN A 74 -10.66 29.52 19.68
N ALA A 75 -10.49 28.25 19.27
CA ALA A 75 -10.40 27.70 17.91
C ALA A 75 -9.07 27.94 17.15
N THR A 76 -8.34 26.85 16.84
CA THR A 76 -8.08 26.33 15.46
C THR A 76 -6.90 25.34 15.38
N ASN A 77 -7.21 24.08 15.04
CA ASN A 77 -6.43 23.16 14.19
C ASN A 77 -4.93 22.94 14.51
N VAL A 78 -4.62 22.01 15.42
CA VAL A 78 -3.26 21.43 15.54
C VAL A 78 -3.04 20.51 14.33
N ARG A 79 -2.57 21.09 13.22
CA ARG A 79 -2.12 20.34 12.04
C ARG A 79 -0.92 19.47 12.44
N ARG A 80 -1.12 18.17 12.66
CA ARG A 80 -0.06 17.21 13.00
C ARG A 80 0.61 16.68 11.73
N VAL A 81 1.44 17.53 11.13
CA VAL A 81 2.38 17.13 10.07
C VAL A 81 3.75 16.96 10.73
N ILE A 82 4.38 15.80 10.54
CA ILE A 82 5.76 15.51 10.97
C ILE A 82 6.59 15.39 9.70
N VAL A 83 7.62 16.21 9.56
CA VAL A 83 8.49 16.22 8.39
C VAL A 83 9.70 15.31 8.64
N VAL A 84 9.95 14.40 7.72
CA VAL A 84 11.15 13.56 7.71
C VAL A 84 12.11 14.09 6.66
N ASP A 85 13.29 14.50 7.09
CA ASP A 85 14.39 14.91 6.21
C ASP A 85 15.68 14.21 6.65
N LYS A 86 16.17 13.30 5.81
CA LYS A 86 17.42 12.58 6.07
C LYS A 86 18.65 13.49 6.20
N ASN A 87 18.58 14.74 5.75
CA ASN A 87 19.65 15.73 5.86
C ASN A 87 19.51 16.62 7.12
N GLY A 88 18.49 16.40 7.96
CA GLY A 88 18.33 17.06 9.26
C GLY A 88 17.60 18.41 9.24
N GLY A 89 16.88 18.75 8.17
CA GLY A 89 16.03 19.94 8.09
C GLY A 89 14.57 19.74 8.55
N GLY A 90 14.17 18.51 8.85
CA GLY A 90 12.83 18.12 9.30
C GLY A 90 12.77 17.86 10.81
N ASP A 91 11.61 17.40 11.27
CA ASP A 91 11.37 16.99 12.66
C ASP A 91 12.12 15.69 13.02
N SER A 92 12.27 14.78 12.04
CA SER A 92 13.02 13.53 12.17
C SER A 92 13.97 13.31 10.99
N VAL A 93 15.10 12.65 11.24
CA VAL A 93 16.02 12.19 10.18
C VAL A 93 15.66 10.81 9.63
N THR A 94 14.85 10.03 10.35
CA THR A 94 14.40 8.68 9.98
C THR A 94 12.88 8.60 9.94
N VAL A 95 12.36 7.66 9.15
CA VAL A 95 10.91 7.42 9.08
C VAL A 95 10.41 6.78 10.37
N GLN A 96 11.13 5.80 10.92
CA GLN A 96 10.78 5.19 12.21
C GLN A 96 10.75 6.23 13.33
N GLY A 97 11.71 7.17 13.35
CA GLY A 97 11.73 8.24 14.36
C GLY A 97 10.47 9.13 14.31
N ALA A 98 9.93 9.40 13.13
CA ALA A 98 8.67 10.13 12.98
C ALA A 98 7.44 9.30 13.40
N VAL A 99 7.45 7.98 13.14
CA VAL A 99 6.42 7.07 13.68
C VAL A 99 6.47 7.04 15.21
N ASP A 100 7.66 7.07 15.79
CA ASP A 100 7.85 7.04 17.24
C ASP A 100 7.30 8.29 17.94
N MET A 101 7.30 9.44 17.28
CA MET A 101 6.69 10.68 17.75
C MET A 101 5.16 10.65 17.84
N VAL A 102 4.49 9.75 17.11
CA VAL A 102 3.04 9.59 17.20
C VAL A 102 2.70 8.87 18.50
N PRO A 103 1.80 9.40 19.35
CA PRO A 103 1.44 8.75 20.61
C PRO A 103 0.67 7.45 20.36
N ASP A 104 0.77 6.51 21.30
CA ASP A 104 -0.12 5.35 21.33
C ASP A 104 -1.58 5.78 21.53
N SER A 105 -2.50 4.92 21.10
CA SER A 105 -3.95 5.16 21.09
C SER A 105 -4.33 6.45 20.33
N ASN A 106 -3.56 6.80 19.30
CA ASN A 106 -3.81 7.97 18.47
C ASN A 106 -5.20 7.92 17.85
N SER A 107 -6.02 8.96 18.07
CA SER A 107 -7.40 9.03 17.58
C SER A 107 -7.59 10.01 16.42
N GLN A 108 -6.52 10.63 15.93
CA GLN A 108 -6.57 11.72 14.96
C GLN A 108 -5.51 11.52 13.88
N ARG A 109 -5.83 11.86 12.63
CA ARG A 109 -4.90 11.75 11.51
C ARG A 109 -3.57 12.46 11.80
N VAL A 110 -2.46 11.72 11.77
CA VAL A 110 -1.09 12.28 11.75
C VAL A 110 -0.48 12.02 10.39
N LYS A 111 0.04 13.08 9.76
CA LYS A 111 0.65 13.03 8.43
C LYS A 111 2.16 13.09 8.58
N ILE A 112 2.85 12.04 8.18
CA ILE A 112 4.31 11.99 8.12
C ILE A 112 4.71 12.31 6.69
N PHE A 113 5.23 13.51 6.47
CA PHE A 113 5.68 14.00 5.17
C PHE A 113 7.16 13.69 5.00
N ILE A 114 7.49 12.80 4.06
CA ILE A 114 8.82 12.22 3.89
C ILE A 114 9.45 12.83 2.65
N LEU A 115 10.46 13.68 2.86
CA LEU A 115 11.14 14.37 1.77
C LEU A 115 11.89 13.38 0.85
N PRO A 116 12.20 13.80 -0.38
CA PRO A 116 13.00 13.00 -1.31
C PRO A 116 14.30 12.46 -0.67
N GLY A 117 14.53 11.16 -0.85
CA GLY A 117 15.69 10.45 -0.35
C GLY A 117 15.48 8.94 -0.29
N ILE A 118 16.59 8.21 -0.24
CA ILE A 118 16.61 6.78 0.11
C ILE A 118 16.85 6.67 1.62
N TYR A 119 15.88 6.10 2.32
CA TYR A 119 15.86 5.81 3.75
C TYR A 119 16.15 4.32 3.94
N ARG A 120 17.37 4.00 4.39
CA ARG A 120 17.83 2.61 4.61
C ARG A 120 17.57 2.19 6.04
N GLU A 121 16.33 1.81 6.31
CA GLU A 121 15.85 1.46 7.63
C GLU A 121 14.68 0.48 7.53
N LYS A 122 14.44 -0.27 8.61
CA LYS A 122 13.18 -0.99 8.80
C LYS A 122 12.20 -0.08 9.50
N VAL A 123 10.95 -0.09 9.05
CA VAL A 123 9.87 0.70 9.65
C VAL A 123 8.74 -0.21 10.09
N ILE A 124 8.28 -0.03 11.32
CA ILE A 124 7.07 -0.65 11.85
C ILE A 124 6.12 0.46 12.28
N VAL A 125 4.92 0.48 11.69
CA VAL A 125 3.82 1.32 12.13
C VAL A 125 2.93 0.46 13.04
N PRO A 126 3.09 0.55 14.37
CA PRO A 126 2.50 -0.40 15.30
C PRO A 126 0.98 -0.23 15.38
N LYS A 127 0.30 -1.34 15.71
CA LYS A 127 -1.17 -1.38 15.90
C LYS A 127 -1.70 -0.34 16.88
N SER A 128 -0.89 0.04 17.87
CA SER A 128 -1.25 1.05 18.87
C SER A 128 -1.37 2.47 18.31
N LYS A 129 -0.92 2.73 17.07
CA LYS A 129 -0.89 4.08 16.47
C LYS A 129 -1.76 4.17 15.21
N PRO A 130 -3.10 4.05 15.29
CA PRO A 130 -3.98 4.15 14.13
C PRO A 130 -3.95 5.56 13.53
N TYR A 131 -4.50 5.70 12.32
CA TYR A 131 -4.63 6.99 11.63
C TYR A 131 -3.29 7.69 11.27
N ILE A 132 -2.28 6.93 10.85
CA ILE A 132 -1.03 7.49 10.29
C ILE A 132 -1.12 7.55 8.75
N SER A 133 -0.63 8.63 8.17
CA SER A 133 -0.40 8.75 6.72
C SER A 133 1.08 8.95 6.41
N PHE A 134 1.63 8.17 5.48
CA PHE A 134 2.91 8.47 4.85
C PHE A 134 2.68 9.21 3.54
N ILE A 135 3.32 10.37 3.37
CA ILE A 135 3.17 11.20 2.18
C ILE A 135 4.57 11.51 1.66
N GLY A 136 4.89 11.04 0.46
CA GLY A 136 6.16 11.35 -0.21
C GLY A 136 6.04 12.47 -1.24
N ASN A 137 6.90 12.44 -2.26
CA ASN A 137 6.93 13.45 -3.32
C ASN A 137 5.89 13.18 -4.41
N GLU A 138 4.82 13.98 -4.47
CA GLU A 138 3.76 13.85 -5.48
C GLU A 138 4.26 13.95 -6.94
N SER A 139 5.41 14.59 -7.19
CA SER A 139 5.98 14.69 -8.54
C SER A 139 6.46 13.33 -9.06
N TYR A 140 7.05 12.50 -8.19
CA TYR A 140 7.49 11.16 -8.54
C TYR A 140 7.71 10.31 -7.28
N ALA A 141 6.94 9.24 -7.14
CA ALA A 141 7.02 8.33 -5.99
C ALA A 141 8.39 7.63 -5.83
N GLY A 142 9.21 7.57 -6.89
CA GLY A 142 10.55 7.01 -6.85
C GLY A 142 11.60 7.90 -6.17
N ASP A 143 11.27 9.15 -5.87
CA ASP A 143 12.20 10.05 -5.19
C ASP A 143 12.24 9.82 -3.67
N THR A 144 11.17 9.27 -3.09
CA THR A 144 11.06 8.94 -1.67
C THR A 144 11.00 7.42 -1.51
N VAL A 145 12.08 6.80 -1.03
CA VAL A 145 12.22 5.33 -0.98
C VAL A 145 12.57 4.87 0.43
N ILE A 146 11.78 3.94 0.98
CA ILE A 146 12.14 3.19 2.20
C ILE A 146 12.58 1.80 1.78
N SER A 147 13.83 1.46 2.09
CA SER A 147 14.54 0.31 1.48
C SER A 147 15.28 -0.50 2.53
N TRP A 148 15.09 -1.82 2.51
CA TRP A 148 15.87 -2.78 3.29
C TRP A 148 16.29 -4.00 2.45
N SER A 149 16.88 -5.02 3.07
CA SER A 149 17.48 -6.16 2.36
C SER A 149 17.52 -7.46 3.17
N ASP A 150 16.57 -7.67 4.10
CA ASP A 150 16.47 -8.95 4.83
C ASP A 150 15.84 -10.01 3.91
N LYS A 151 16.32 -11.25 4.01
CA LYS A 151 15.69 -12.46 3.45
C LYS A 151 15.37 -13.49 4.53
N ALA A 152 14.48 -14.43 4.22
CA ALA A 152 13.96 -15.38 5.21
C ALA A 152 15.04 -16.21 5.92
N SER A 153 16.13 -16.55 5.25
CA SER A 153 17.26 -17.31 5.82
C SER A 153 18.26 -16.47 6.62
N ASP A 154 18.13 -15.14 6.65
CA ASP A 154 18.97 -14.31 7.53
C ASP A 154 18.66 -14.62 8.99
N LEU A 155 19.66 -14.50 9.86
CA LEU A 155 19.50 -14.74 11.30
C LEU A 155 19.08 -13.45 12.00
N GLY A 156 18.04 -13.54 12.82
CA GLY A 156 17.65 -12.49 13.75
C GLY A 156 18.63 -12.39 14.94
N CYS A 157 18.39 -11.40 15.80
CA CYS A 157 19.16 -11.22 17.04
C CYS A 157 19.04 -12.40 18.02
N ASP A 158 18.00 -13.22 17.87
CA ASP A 158 17.75 -14.47 18.60
C ASP A 158 18.52 -15.67 18.02
N GLY A 159 19.30 -15.47 16.96
CA GLY A 159 20.05 -16.52 16.26
C GLY A 159 19.16 -17.44 15.41
N LYS A 160 17.88 -17.12 15.23
CA LYS A 160 16.94 -17.92 14.42
C LYS A 160 16.72 -17.26 13.07
N GLU A 161 16.47 -18.07 12.05
CA GLU A 161 16.06 -17.57 10.73
C GLU A 161 14.86 -16.63 10.85
N LEU A 162 14.91 -15.50 10.14
CA LEU A 162 13.86 -14.49 10.17
C LEU A 162 12.51 -15.08 9.76
N GLY A 163 12.51 -15.98 8.77
CA GLY A 163 11.32 -16.39 8.05
C GLY A 163 10.71 -15.22 7.26
N THR A 164 9.85 -15.49 6.28
CA THR A 164 9.28 -14.44 5.39
C THR A 164 8.70 -13.26 6.18
N TYR A 165 7.94 -13.54 7.25
CA TYR A 165 7.26 -12.54 8.06
C TYR A 165 8.19 -11.42 8.56
N ARG A 166 9.39 -11.76 9.08
CA ARG A 166 10.29 -10.77 9.68
C ARG A 166 11.16 -10.03 8.66
N THR A 167 11.08 -10.35 7.37
CA THR A 167 11.89 -9.71 6.32
C THR A 167 11.37 -8.36 5.84
N ALA A 168 10.15 -8.00 6.21
CA ALA A 168 9.49 -6.78 5.75
C ALA A 168 10.34 -5.53 5.98
N SER A 169 10.57 -4.78 4.91
CA SER A 169 11.23 -3.45 4.99
C SER A 169 10.31 -2.46 5.71
N VAL A 170 9.02 -2.51 5.41
CA VAL A 170 7.98 -1.78 6.14
C VAL A 170 6.86 -2.73 6.56
N SER A 171 6.50 -2.70 7.85
CA SER A 171 5.33 -3.40 8.41
C SER A 171 4.28 -2.40 8.88
N ILE A 172 3.08 -2.48 8.30
CA ILE A 172 1.93 -1.67 8.66
C ILE A 172 0.96 -2.52 9.49
N GLU A 173 1.02 -2.36 10.81
CA GLU A 173 0.14 -3.05 11.76
C GLU A 173 -1.03 -2.18 12.23
N SER A 174 -1.01 -0.92 11.84
CA SER A 174 -1.90 0.16 12.23
C SER A 174 -3.15 0.23 11.34
N ASP A 175 -4.32 0.33 11.96
CA ASP A 175 -5.59 0.51 11.25
C ASP A 175 -5.72 1.93 10.68
N PHE A 176 -6.48 2.05 9.60
CA PHE A 176 -6.72 3.33 8.89
C PHE A 176 -5.43 3.98 8.36
N PHE A 177 -4.41 3.20 8.06
CA PHE A 177 -3.17 3.68 7.48
C PHE A 177 -3.38 4.21 6.05
N CYS A 178 -2.63 5.23 5.68
CA CYS A 178 -2.61 5.75 4.31
C CYS A 178 -1.17 5.90 3.83
N ALA A 179 -0.92 5.66 2.54
CA ALA A 179 0.33 6.03 1.91
C ALA A 179 0.09 6.63 0.52
N THR A 180 0.85 7.68 0.19
CA THR A 180 0.92 8.18 -1.18
C THR A 180 2.32 8.60 -1.59
N ALA A 181 2.58 8.48 -2.89
CA ALA A 181 3.76 9.03 -3.54
C ALA A 181 5.08 8.59 -2.89
N ILE A 182 5.17 7.33 -2.48
CA ILE A 182 6.32 6.72 -1.82
C ILE A 182 6.61 5.35 -2.40
N THR A 183 7.87 4.92 -2.33
CA THR A 183 8.34 3.60 -2.71
C THR A 183 8.72 2.78 -1.47
N PHE A 184 8.17 1.57 -1.37
CA PHE A 184 8.61 0.53 -0.43
C PHE A 184 9.42 -0.51 -1.19
N GLU A 185 10.63 -0.82 -0.73
CA GLU A 185 11.56 -1.68 -1.46
C GLU A 185 12.24 -2.70 -0.56
N ASN A 186 12.32 -3.95 -1.01
CA ASN A 186 13.31 -4.91 -0.54
C ASN A 186 14.24 -5.28 -1.69
N THR A 187 15.54 -5.09 -1.48
CA THR A 187 16.57 -5.20 -2.54
C THR A 187 17.08 -6.63 -2.76
N VAL A 188 16.62 -7.61 -1.98
CA VAL A 188 16.97 -9.01 -2.21
C VAL A 188 16.41 -9.46 -3.56
N VAL A 189 17.29 -9.98 -4.40
CA VAL A 189 16.94 -10.63 -5.66
C VAL A 189 16.94 -12.15 -5.44
N ALA A 190 15.74 -12.72 -5.51
CA ALA A 190 15.48 -14.16 -5.50
C ALA A 190 15.16 -14.64 -6.92
N GLU A 191 15.71 -15.78 -7.31
CA GLU A 191 15.28 -16.52 -8.49
C GLU A 191 14.32 -17.65 -8.11
N ALA A 192 13.48 -18.04 -9.06
CA ALA A 192 12.45 -19.03 -8.82
C ALA A 192 13.04 -20.39 -8.39
N GLY A 193 12.62 -20.85 -7.21
CA GLY A 193 13.06 -22.12 -6.62
C GLY A 193 14.23 -22.01 -5.64
N GLU A 194 14.81 -20.82 -5.44
CA GLU A 194 15.80 -20.63 -4.38
C GLU A 194 15.18 -20.71 -2.98
N GLN A 195 15.81 -21.48 -2.09
CA GLN A 195 15.31 -21.66 -0.72
C GLN A 195 15.77 -20.50 0.18
N GLY A 196 14.87 -20.01 1.04
CA GLY A 196 15.18 -19.01 2.06
C GLY A 196 15.50 -17.61 1.52
N ARG A 197 15.11 -17.30 0.29
CA ARG A 197 15.31 -16.00 -0.38
C ARG A 197 14.09 -15.07 -0.35
N GLN A 198 12.98 -15.51 0.23
CA GLN A 198 11.77 -14.69 0.39
C GLN A 198 12.10 -13.38 1.09
N ALA A 199 11.60 -12.25 0.57
CA ALA A 199 12.01 -10.93 1.03
C ALA A 199 10.92 -9.88 0.79
N VAL A 200 10.25 -9.49 1.88
CA VAL A 200 9.09 -8.61 1.85
C VAL A 200 9.52 -7.15 1.80
N ALA A 201 8.96 -6.38 0.86
CA ALA A 201 9.09 -4.93 0.80
C ALA A 201 8.07 -4.26 1.73
N LEU A 202 6.80 -4.67 1.61
CA LEU A 202 5.69 -4.12 2.38
C LEU A 202 4.84 -5.26 2.96
N ARG A 203 4.64 -5.26 4.28
CA ARG A 203 3.69 -6.13 4.98
C ARG A 203 2.55 -5.32 5.57
N ILE A 204 1.31 -5.76 5.41
CA ILE A 204 0.13 -5.04 5.88
C ILE A 204 -0.80 -6.00 6.61
N ILE A 205 -1.10 -5.70 7.88
CA ILE A 205 -2.02 -6.46 8.73
C ILE A 205 -3.09 -5.57 9.40
N GLY A 206 -2.87 -4.25 9.44
CA GLY A 206 -3.84 -3.29 9.96
C GLY A 206 -5.02 -3.09 8.99
N ASP A 207 -6.24 -3.00 9.52
CA ASP A 207 -7.46 -2.95 8.71
C ASP A 207 -7.72 -1.56 8.12
N LYS A 208 -8.39 -1.51 6.96
CA LYS A 208 -8.78 -0.27 6.24
C LYS A 208 -7.59 0.60 5.83
N ALA A 209 -6.65 0.04 5.08
CA ALA A 209 -5.50 0.77 4.56
C ALA A 209 -5.70 1.24 3.10
N VAL A 210 -5.20 2.43 2.76
CA VAL A 210 -5.24 2.97 1.39
C VAL A 210 -3.84 3.32 0.90
N PHE A 211 -3.51 2.86 -0.31
CA PHE A 211 -2.26 3.14 -0.99
C PHE A 211 -2.57 3.81 -2.32
N TYR A 212 -2.07 5.02 -2.54
CA TYR A 212 -2.34 5.81 -3.73
C TYR A 212 -1.05 6.26 -4.41
N ARG A 213 -0.81 5.87 -5.67
CA ARG A 213 0.46 6.16 -6.36
C ARG A 213 1.69 5.72 -5.57
N VAL A 214 1.60 4.54 -4.97
CA VAL A 214 2.70 3.89 -4.24
C VAL A 214 3.41 2.92 -5.16
N ARG A 215 4.71 2.77 -4.96
CA ARG A 215 5.50 1.71 -5.61
C ARG A 215 5.89 0.66 -4.57
N VAL A 216 5.70 -0.62 -4.89
CA VAL A 216 6.16 -1.74 -4.04
C VAL A 216 7.08 -2.61 -4.87
N LEU A 217 8.37 -2.65 -4.51
CA LEU A 217 9.43 -3.22 -5.33
C LEU A 217 10.13 -4.35 -4.59
N GLY A 218 10.23 -5.51 -5.23
CA GLY A 218 10.96 -6.65 -4.70
C GLY A 218 11.15 -7.75 -5.74
N SER A 219 11.36 -8.97 -5.27
CA SER A 219 11.42 -10.18 -6.09
C SER A 219 10.39 -11.21 -5.61
N GLN A 220 10.81 -12.19 -4.81
CA GLN A 220 9.92 -13.18 -4.21
C GLN A 220 9.28 -12.63 -2.93
N ASP A 221 7.97 -12.81 -2.79
CA ASP A 221 7.18 -12.39 -1.62
C ASP A 221 7.22 -10.86 -1.40
N THR A 222 7.11 -10.06 -2.47
CA THR A 222 7.29 -8.60 -2.42
C THR A 222 6.27 -7.87 -1.53
N LEU A 223 4.97 -8.08 -1.78
CA LEU A 223 3.86 -7.48 -1.05
C LEU A 223 3.17 -8.57 -0.23
N PHE A 224 3.39 -8.54 1.09
CA PHE A 224 2.70 -9.40 2.03
C PHE A 224 1.41 -8.72 2.52
N ASP A 225 0.36 -8.90 1.74
CA ASP A 225 -1.00 -8.43 1.99
C ASP A 225 -1.72 -9.38 2.96
N ASP A 226 -1.25 -9.37 4.21
CA ASP A 226 -1.45 -10.42 5.23
C ASP A 226 -2.93 -10.56 5.63
N ASN A 227 -3.53 -9.51 6.17
CA ASN A 227 -4.92 -9.49 6.62
C ASN A 227 -5.48 -8.07 6.66
N GLY A 228 -6.81 -7.93 6.62
CA GLY A 228 -7.50 -6.63 6.63
C GLY A 228 -8.14 -6.30 5.28
N SER A 229 -8.76 -5.12 5.21
CA SER A 229 -9.37 -4.57 3.99
C SER A 229 -8.51 -3.47 3.40
N HIS A 230 -7.94 -3.66 2.21
CA HIS A 230 -7.01 -2.71 1.63
C HIS A 230 -7.41 -2.25 0.24
N TYR A 231 -7.05 -1.01 -0.09
CA TYR A 231 -7.29 -0.43 -1.40
C TYR A 231 -5.99 0.15 -1.98
N PHE A 232 -5.56 -0.43 -3.09
CA PHE A 232 -4.42 0.04 -3.88
C PHE A 232 -4.97 0.70 -5.13
N TYR A 233 -4.66 1.98 -5.32
CA TYR A 233 -5.14 2.77 -6.44
C TYR A 233 -3.98 3.44 -7.17
N GLN A 234 -3.87 3.20 -8.48
CA GLN A 234 -2.79 3.74 -9.31
C GLN A 234 -1.38 3.40 -8.78
N CYS A 235 -1.22 2.20 -8.21
CA CYS A 235 0.04 1.74 -7.67
C CYS A 235 0.85 0.96 -8.71
N TYR A 236 2.16 0.92 -8.54
CA TYR A 236 3.06 0.05 -9.30
C TYR A 236 3.62 -1.03 -8.38
N ILE A 237 3.38 -2.29 -8.70
CA ILE A 237 3.82 -3.43 -7.88
C ILE A 237 4.68 -4.35 -8.74
N GLN A 238 5.89 -4.65 -8.27
CA GLN A 238 6.88 -5.40 -9.03
C GLN A 238 7.47 -6.57 -8.25
N GLY A 239 7.51 -7.75 -8.88
CA GLY A 239 8.23 -8.91 -8.36
C GLY A 239 8.21 -10.09 -9.32
N ASN A 240 8.55 -11.29 -8.84
CA ASN A 240 8.63 -12.48 -9.70
C ASN A 240 7.85 -13.70 -9.20
N VAL A 241 7.99 -14.10 -7.93
CA VAL A 241 7.38 -15.30 -7.36
C VAL A 241 6.48 -14.89 -6.22
N ASP A 242 5.19 -15.23 -6.31
CA ASP A 242 4.16 -14.95 -5.30
C ASP A 242 4.21 -13.51 -4.78
N PHE A 243 4.48 -12.56 -5.68
CA PHE A 243 4.90 -11.23 -5.25
C PHE A 243 3.76 -10.38 -4.70
N ILE A 244 2.52 -10.85 -4.76
CA ILE A 244 1.37 -10.39 -3.99
C ILE A 244 0.76 -11.60 -3.28
N PHE A 245 0.87 -11.69 -1.96
CA PHE A 245 0.46 -12.88 -1.21
C PHE A 245 -0.11 -12.53 0.16
N GLY A 246 -0.90 -13.45 0.73
CA GLY A 246 -1.56 -13.26 2.04
C GLY A 246 -3.05 -13.61 2.00
N ASN A 247 -3.80 -13.18 3.02
CA ASN A 247 -5.23 -13.48 3.19
C ASN A 247 -6.09 -12.19 3.30
N ALA A 248 -5.61 -11.04 2.85
CA ALA A 248 -6.41 -9.81 2.92
C ALA A 248 -7.63 -9.83 1.97
N LYS A 249 -8.55 -8.89 2.21
CA LYS A 249 -9.64 -8.49 1.31
C LYS A 249 -9.22 -7.21 0.59
N SER A 250 -8.63 -7.36 -0.59
CA SER A 250 -7.94 -6.24 -1.24
C SER A 250 -8.45 -5.98 -2.65
N LEU A 251 -8.62 -4.69 -2.94
CA LEU A 251 -8.89 -4.18 -4.28
C LEU A 251 -7.64 -3.47 -4.81
N TYR A 252 -7.14 -3.96 -5.93
CA TYR A 252 -6.09 -3.35 -6.73
C TYR A 252 -6.76 -2.76 -7.97
N GLN A 253 -6.81 -1.43 -8.06
CA GLN A 253 -7.51 -0.72 -9.12
C GLN A 253 -6.60 0.23 -9.89
N ASP A 254 -6.68 0.17 -11.22
CA ASP A 254 -5.89 0.99 -12.13
C ASP A 254 -4.37 0.89 -11.82
N CYS A 255 -3.91 -0.29 -11.37
CA CYS A 255 -2.52 -0.53 -10.99
C CYS A 255 -1.70 -1.12 -12.12
N ASP A 256 -0.40 -0.85 -12.10
CA ASP A 256 0.59 -1.51 -12.94
C ASP A 256 1.20 -2.68 -12.16
N ILE A 257 1.01 -3.90 -12.66
CA ILE A 257 1.50 -5.14 -12.05
C ILE A 257 2.60 -5.71 -12.94
N HIS A 258 3.85 -5.53 -12.52
CA HIS A 258 5.01 -5.74 -13.37
C HIS A 258 5.84 -6.95 -12.93
N SER A 259 5.90 -7.99 -13.77
CA SER A 259 6.74 -9.15 -13.48
C SER A 259 8.19 -8.95 -13.90
N THR A 260 9.12 -9.37 -13.04
CA THR A 260 10.56 -9.46 -13.34
C THR A 260 11.05 -10.90 -13.36
N ALA A 261 10.16 -11.87 -13.59
CA ALA A 261 10.52 -13.27 -13.65
C ALA A 261 11.41 -13.56 -14.86
N LYS A 262 12.46 -14.38 -14.68
CA LYS A 262 13.31 -14.85 -15.79
C LYS A 262 12.86 -16.19 -16.36
N ARG A 263 12.33 -17.07 -15.51
CA ARG A 263 11.93 -18.43 -15.87
C ARG A 263 10.45 -18.64 -15.66
N TYR A 264 10.06 -18.81 -14.40
CA TYR A 264 8.68 -18.95 -13.98
C TYR A 264 8.44 -18.09 -12.74
N GLY A 265 7.17 -17.83 -12.46
CA GLY A 265 6.75 -16.94 -11.40
C GLY A 265 5.25 -16.99 -11.20
N ALA A 266 4.76 -16.19 -10.28
CA ALA A 266 3.33 -16.01 -10.08
C ALA A 266 3.05 -14.61 -9.53
N ILE A 267 1.97 -14.00 -10.01
CA ILE A 267 1.52 -12.71 -9.51
C ILE A 267 0.97 -12.84 -8.10
N ALA A 268 -0.07 -13.66 -7.95
CA ALA A 268 -0.80 -13.78 -6.70
C ALA A 268 -0.60 -15.14 -6.01
N ALA A 269 -0.57 -15.14 -4.68
CA ALA A 269 -0.69 -16.35 -3.86
C ALA A 269 -1.63 -16.09 -2.66
N HIS A 270 -2.94 -16.17 -2.91
CA HIS A 270 -3.95 -15.90 -1.88
C HIS A 270 -4.18 -17.12 -0.97
N HIS A 271 -4.28 -16.89 0.34
CA HIS A 271 -4.38 -17.93 1.37
C HIS A 271 -5.66 -17.84 2.18
N ARG A 272 -6.76 -18.21 1.55
CA ARG A 272 -8.04 -18.41 2.23
C ARG A 272 -8.24 -19.88 2.59
N ASP A 273 -8.66 -20.18 3.81
CA ASP A 273 -8.79 -21.55 4.31
C ASP A 273 -10.23 -22.03 4.51
N SER A 274 -11.22 -21.16 4.36
CA SER A 274 -12.64 -21.54 4.42
C SER A 274 -13.51 -20.77 3.41
N GLU A 275 -14.65 -21.36 3.04
CA GLU A 275 -15.65 -20.71 2.17
C GLU A 275 -16.28 -19.47 2.82
N THR A 276 -16.35 -19.46 4.14
CA THR A 276 -16.95 -18.39 4.96
C THR A 276 -16.06 -17.18 5.15
N GLU A 277 -14.75 -17.30 4.87
CA GLU A 277 -13.86 -16.15 4.87
C GLU A 277 -14.19 -15.20 3.72
N ASP A 278 -14.47 -13.95 4.07
CA ASP A 278 -14.73 -12.88 3.09
C ASP A 278 -13.44 -12.15 2.69
N THR A 279 -12.44 -12.93 2.28
CA THR A 279 -11.12 -12.43 1.85
C THR A 279 -10.87 -12.76 0.39
N GLY A 280 -9.96 -12.04 -0.27
CA GLY A 280 -9.68 -12.24 -1.69
C GLY A 280 -8.98 -11.05 -2.31
N PHE A 281 -8.29 -11.31 -3.41
CA PHE A 281 -7.68 -10.26 -4.22
C PHE A 281 -8.52 -9.99 -5.46
N SER A 282 -8.83 -8.71 -5.70
CA SER A 282 -9.54 -8.26 -6.90
C SER A 282 -8.66 -7.25 -7.64
N PHE A 283 -8.26 -7.58 -8.86
CA PHE A 283 -7.52 -6.72 -9.77
C PHE A 283 -8.49 -6.16 -10.81
N VAL A 284 -8.64 -4.85 -10.87
CA VAL A 284 -9.63 -4.16 -11.71
C VAL A 284 -8.93 -3.10 -12.54
N ASN A 285 -9.08 -3.16 -13.86
CA ASN A 285 -8.46 -2.22 -14.81
C ASN A 285 -6.92 -2.12 -14.68
N CYS A 286 -6.27 -3.19 -14.23
CA CYS A 286 -4.81 -3.19 -14.09
C CYS A 286 -4.12 -3.45 -15.43
N ASP A 287 -2.90 -2.95 -15.59
CA ASP A 287 -1.96 -3.36 -16.63
C ASP A 287 -1.06 -4.47 -16.07
N ILE A 288 -1.11 -5.66 -16.66
CA ILE A 288 -0.27 -6.79 -16.28
C ILE A 288 0.77 -7.00 -17.38
N SER A 289 2.02 -6.69 -17.06
CA SER A 289 3.14 -6.69 -18.00
C SER A 289 4.45 -7.12 -17.34
N GLY A 290 5.56 -7.10 -18.08
CA GLY A 290 6.88 -7.49 -17.59
C GLY A 290 7.52 -8.63 -18.37
N THR A 291 8.22 -9.53 -17.68
CA THR A 291 8.99 -10.62 -18.27
C THR A 291 8.65 -11.99 -17.67
N GLY A 292 9.03 -13.04 -18.39
CA GLY A 292 8.97 -14.42 -17.93
C GLY A 292 7.73 -15.16 -18.44
N GLN A 293 7.51 -16.35 -17.85
CA GLN A 293 6.34 -17.20 -18.08
C GLN A 293 5.69 -17.46 -16.72
N ILE A 294 4.73 -16.62 -16.34
CA ILE A 294 4.19 -16.60 -14.97
C ILE A 294 2.74 -17.08 -14.91
N TYR A 295 2.32 -17.47 -13.71
CA TYR A 295 0.92 -17.71 -13.40
C TYR A 295 0.25 -16.40 -12.96
N LEU A 296 -1.04 -16.24 -13.30
CA LEU A 296 -1.91 -15.23 -12.70
C LEU A 296 -2.00 -15.41 -11.18
N GLY A 297 -1.92 -16.64 -10.71
CA GLY A 297 -1.73 -16.91 -9.31
C GLY A 297 -1.62 -18.38 -9.00
N ARG A 298 -1.31 -18.66 -7.74
CA ARG A 298 -1.25 -20.01 -7.21
C ARG A 298 -2.07 -20.13 -5.93
N ALA A 299 -2.80 -21.22 -5.80
CA ALA A 299 -3.69 -21.43 -4.66
C ALA A 299 -2.90 -21.82 -3.40
N TRP A 300 -2.36 -20.83 -2.68
CA TRP A 300 -1.63 -21.08 -1.43
C TRP A 300 -2.54 -21.68 -0.35
N GLY A 301 -3.74 -21.11 -0.19
CA GLY A 301 -4.81 -21.64 0.68
C GLY A 301 -5.80 -22.54 -0.05
N ASN A 302 -6.55 -23.35 0.70
CA ASN A 302 -7.47 -24.34 0.15
C ASN A 302 -8.69 -23.73 -0.57
N TYR A 303 -9.03 -22.48 -0.25
CA TYR A 303 -10.14 -21.73 -0.83
C TYR A 303 -9.64 -20.44 -1.50
N SER A 304 -8.38 -20.39 -1.92
CA SER A 304 -7.75 -19.23 -2.57
C SER A 304 -8.69 -18.50 -3.53
N ARG A 305 -8.79 -17.17 -3.41
CA ARG A 305 -9.72 -16.35 -4.20
C ARG A 305 -9.02 -15.15 -4.80
N THR A 306 -8.84 -15.18 -6.12
CA THR A 306 -8.27 -14.07 -6.88
C THR A 306 -9.10 -13.84 -8.14
N VAL A 307 -9.41 -12.58 -8.44
CA VAL A 307 -10.20 -12.18 -9.61
C VAL A 307 -9.45 -11.11 -10.39
N TYR A 308 -9.41 -11.25 -11.71
CA TYR A 308 -8.91 -10.25 -12.65
C TYR A 308 -10.07 -9.78 -13.53
N SER A 309 -10.35 -8.47 -13.53
CA SER A 309 -11.47 -7.87 -14.24
C SER A 309 -11.02 -6.67 -15.07
N ASN A 310 -11.34 -6.69 -16.36
CA ASN A 310 -11.00 -5.63 -17.32
C ASN A 310 -9.50 -5.24 -17.31
N CYS A 311 -8.61 -6.20 -17.04
CA CYS A 311 -7.17 -5.96 -17.04
C CYS A 311 -6.61 -6.13 -18.45
N PHE A 312 -5.62 -5.32 -18.81
CA PHE A 312 -4.72 -5.64 -19.91
C PHE A 312 -3.72 -6.69 -19.43
N ILE A 313 -3.47 -7.72 -20.23
CA ILE A 313 -2.57 -8.81 -19.88
C ILE A 313 -1.64 -9.06 -21.07
N ALA A 314 -0.36 -8.74 -20.91
CA ALA A 314 0.66 -9.01 -21.91
C ALA A 314 0.91 -10.53 -22.07
N ASP A 315 1.60 -10.90 -23.15
CA ASP A 315 1.97 -12.29 -23.46
C ASP A 315 3.14 -12.80 -22.58
N ILE A 316 2.88 -12.82 -21.27
CA ILE A 316 3.80 -13.29 -20.22
C ILE A 316 3.14 -14.34 -19.32
N ILE A 317 1.83 -14.56 -19.47
CA ILE A 317 1.06 -15.51 -18.69
C ILE A 317 1.11 -16.88 -19.38
N THR A 318 1.49 -17.91 -18.63
CA THR A 318 1.45 -19.28 -19.13
C THR A 318 0.06 -19.67 -19.63
N PRO A 319 -0.09 -20.50 -20.69
CA PRO A 319 -1.41 -20.85 -21.24
C PRO A 319 -2.38 -21.51 -20.23
N VAL A 320 -1.84 -22.19 -19.21
CA VAL A 320 -2.64 -22.78 -18.13
C VAL A 320 -3.20 -21.71 -17.19
N GLY A 321 -2.56 -20.54 -17.11
CA GLY A 321 -2.99 -19.37 -16.34
C GLY A 321 -2.75 -19.48 -14.83
N TRP A 322 -3.06 -20.63 -14.23
CA TRP A 322 -3.08 -20.83 -12.78
C TRP A 322 -2.34 -22.08 -12.33
N SER A 323 -1.93 -22.12 -11.06
CA SER A 323 -1.38 -23.33 -10.43
C SER A 323 -2.15 -23.67 -9.16
N ASP A 324 -2.46 -24.94 -8.99
CA ASP A 324 -3.09 -25.51 -7.79
C ASP A 324 -2.09 -25.80 -6.66
N TRP A 325 -0.84 -25.34 -6.77
CA TRP A 325 0.23 -25.63 -5.81
C TRP A 325 0.57 -27.12 -5.66
N LYS A 326 0.29 -27.96 -6.67
CA LYS A 326 0.37 -29.43 -6.62
C LYS A 326 -0.66 -30.07 -5.68
N HIS A 327 -1.77 -29.38 -5.47
CA HIS A 327 -2.93 -29.83 -4.69
C HIS A 327 -4.19 -29.81 -5.58
N PRO A 328 -4.44 -30.88 -6.35
CA PRO A 328 -5.54 -30.93 -7.32
C PRO A 328 -6.92 -30.62 -6.72
N GLU A 329 -7.12 -30.90 -5.43
CA GLU A 329 -8.34 -30.60 -4.67
C GLU A 329 -8.70 -29.11 -4.58
N ARG A 330 -7.75 -28.22 -4.89
CA ARG A 330 -7.90 -26.75 -4.91
C ARG A 330 -8.39 -26.19 -6.24
N GLN A 331 -8.52 -27.04 -7.26
CA GLN A 331 -9.14 -26.67 -8.54
C GLN A 331 -10.67 -26.66 -8.36
N ARG A 332 -11.23 -25.56 -7.84
CA ARG A 332 -12.67 -25.43 -7.57
C ARG A 332 -13.26 -24.18 -8.16
#